data_AF-A0A7G7CML9-F1
#
_entry.id   AF-A0A7G7CML9-F1
#
_cell.length_a   1.000
_cell.length_b   1.000
_cell.length_c   1.000
_cell.angle_alpha   90.00
_cell.angle_beta   90.00
_cell.angle_gamma   90.00
#
_symmetry.space_group_name_H-M   'P 1'
#
loop_
_entity.id
_entity.type
_entity.pdbx_description
1 polymer ?
#
loop_
_entity_poly.entity_id
_entity_poly.type
_entity_poly.pdbx_seq_one_letter_code
_entity_poly.pdbx_strand_id
1 'polypeptide(L)'
;MTTHTQSASTSTKHQPEWPEAVRYMLLLWAGVLAGEVLHQILSTTMSFMDIEVLKAAAAKQAEESGGPMNDALATIGATGGIIVMTLLAFAILGLLAWMLNCLARKTKWAGNGRRMWFAFSIYYGIRAGLLFAAQVGASDVPDALYLLDGALQILIGVAAVMGLIFSMKQETLDYTGEMEEMRKLEEEMRQKQLEKEEAEKEKEKADKK
;
A
#
# COMPACT_ATOMS: atom_id res chain seq x y z
N MET A 1 52.65 -42.84 3.54
CA MET A 1 53.27 -41.65 2.90
C MET A 1 52.80 -41.69 1.45
N THR A 2 51.94 -40.82 0.94
CA THR A 2 51.92 -39.35 1.05
C THR A 2 50.48 -38.82 1.07
N THR A 3 50.21 -38.01 2.08
CA THR A 3 49.10 -37.05 2.20
C THR A 3 49.23 -35.96 1.14
N HIS A 4 48.16 -35.68 0.39
CA HIS A 4 47.97 -34.40 -0.28
C HIS A 4 46.53 -33.91 -0.09
N THR A 5 46.36 -33.17 1.01
CA THR A 5 45.70 -31.86 1.11
C THR A 5 44.44 -31.61 0.29
N GLN A 6 43.31 -31.60 1.03
CA GLN A 6 42.19 -30.68 0.81
C GLN A 6 42.70 -29.28 0.44
N SER A 7 42.26 -28.76 -0.71
CA SER A 7 42.33 -27.33 -1.00
C SER A 7 41.01 -26.70 -0.57
N ALA A 8 41.07 -25.98 0.54
CA ALA A 8 40.00 -25.11 1.01
C ALA A 8 39.81 -23.89 0.10
N SER A 9 38.53 -23.52 -0.05
CA SER A 9 37.97 -22.16 -0.15
C SER A 9 38.55 -21.15 -1.15
N THR A 10 37.73 -20.78 -2.13
CA THR A 10 37.52 -19.37 -2.47
C THR A 10 36.04 -19.04 -2.34
N SER A 11 35.67 -18.61 -1.13
CA SER A 11 34.43 -17.89 -0.84
C SER A 11 34.45 -16.61 -1.67
N THR A 12 33.76 -16.62 -2.80
CA THR A 12 33.45 -15.41 -3.54
C THR A 12 32.50 -14.60 -2.65
N LYS A 13 32.99 -13.49 -2.10
CA LYS A 13 32.17 -12.50 -1.40
C LYS A 13 31.06 -12.05 -2.34
N HIS A 14 29.87 -12.61 -2.20
CA HIS A 14 28.67 -12.06 -2.79
C HIS A 14 28.48 -10.68 -2.13
N GLN A 15 28.61 -9.62 -2.91
CA GLN A 15 28.10 -8.30 -2.55
C GLN A 15 26.66 -8.48 -2.01
N PRO A 16 26.16 -7.65 -1.08
CA PRO A 16 24.80 -7.76 -0.59
C PRO A 16 23.83 -7.29 -1.69
N GLU A 17 23.76 -8.04 -2.78
CA GLU A 17 22.73 -7.93 -3.78
C GLU A 17 21.41 -8.19 -3.05
N TRP A 18 20.44 -7.30 -3.26
CA TRP A 18 19.13 -7.46 -2.65
C TRP A 18 18.60 -8.86 -2.96
N PRO A 19 18.03 -9.57 -1.97
CA PRO A 19 17.34 -10.82 -2.24
C PRO A 19 16.38 -10.63 -3.41
N GLU A 20 16.30 -11.61 -4.29
CA GLU A 20 15.58 -11.46 -5.55
C GLU A 20 14.11 -11.07 -5.30
N ALA A 21 13.51 -11.62 -4.25
CA ALA A 21 12.17 -11.25 -3.78
C ALA A 21 12.04 -9.76 -3.42
N VAL A 22 13.03 -9.19 -2.75
CA VAL A 22 13.05 -7.77 -2.35
C VAL A 22 13.17 -6.89 -3.59
N ARG A 23 14.01 -7.28 -4.56
CA ARG A 23 14.14 -6.54 -5.82
C ARG A 23 12.82 -6.50 -6.58
N TYR A 24 12.13 -7.64 -6.74
CA TYR A 24 10.84 -7.68 -7.44
C TYR A 24 9.75 -6.93 -6.66
N MET A 25 9.69 -7.06 -5.34
CA MET A 25 8.77 -6.27 -4.52
C MET A 25 8.96 -4.77 -4.75
N LEU A 26 10.20 -4.28 -4.64
CA LEU A 26 10.50 -2.84 -4.82
C LEU A 26 10.19 -2.36 -6.24
N LEU A 27 10.51 -3.16 -7.26
CA LEU A 27 10.21 -2.81 -8.66
C LEU A 27 8.70 -2.77 -8.94
N LEU A 28 7.95 -3.74 -8.43
CA LEU A 28 6.49 -3.80 -8.59
C LEU A 28 5.83 -2.63 -7.87
N TRP A 29 6.22 -2.33 -6.63
CA TRP A 29 5.69 -1.19 -5.89
C TRP A 29 6.12 0.16 -6.48
N ALA A 30 7.32 0.27 -7.04
CA ALA A 30 7.73 1.45 -7.80
C ALA A 30 6.88 1.62 -9.07
N GLY A 31 6.58 0.51 -9.77
CA GLY A 31 5.68 0.50 -10.92
C GLY A 31 4.25 0.90 -10.57
N VAL A 32 3.72 0.41 -9.45
CA VAL A 32 2.43 0.83 -8.87
C VAL A 32 2.43 2.33 -8.62
N LEU A 33 3.49 2.86 -7.99
CA LEU A 33 3.57 4.28 -7.68
C LEU A 33 3.63 5.16 -8.95
N ALA A 34 4.42 4.74 -9.94
CA ALA A 34 4.51 5.44 -11.23
C ALA A 34 3.18 5.40 -11.99
N GLY A 35 2.53 4.24 -12.02
CA GLY A 35 1.21 4.07 -12.62
C GLY A 35 0.16 4.92 -11.91
N GLU A 36 0.17 4.97 -10.58
CA GLU A 36 -0.81 5.74 -9.81
C GLU A 36 -0.63 7.25 -9.99
N VAL A 37 0.61 7.73 -10.19
CA VAL A 37 0.85 9.13 -10.57
C VAL A 37 0.23 9.44 -11.94
N LEU A 38 0.41 8.56 -12.93
CA LEU A 38 -0.20 8.71 -14.25
C LEU A 38 -1.73 8.69 -14.17
N HIS A 39 -2.28 7.75 -13.41
CA HIS A 39 -3.71 7.65 -13.13
C HIS A 39 -4.23 8.93 -12.47
N GLN A 40 -3.53 9.47 -11.47
CA GLN A 40 -3.95 10.70 -10.80
C GLN A 40 -3.99 11.89 -11.75
N ILE A 41 -3.03 12.00 -12.67
CA ILE A 41 -3.03 13.04 -13.71
C ILE A 41 -4.25 12.88 -14.62
N LEU A 42 -4.48 11.67 -15.16
CA LEU A 42 -5.62 11.40 -16.03
C LEU A 42 -6.95 11.66 -15.32
N SER A 43 -7.11 11.16 -14.11
CA SER A 43 -8.31 11.32 -13.28
C SER A 43 -8.61 12.79 -12.98
N THR A 44 -7.59 13.57 -12.61
CA THR A 44 -7.75 15.01 -12.39
C THR A 44 -8.13 15.72 -13.70
N THR A 45 -7.50 15.40 -14.84
CA THR A 45 -7.87 15.96 -16.14
C THR A 45 -9.31 15.65 -16.51
N MET A 46 -9.76 14.39 -16.37
CA MET A 46 -11.14 13.98 -16.63
C MET A 46 -12.13 14.71 -15.71
N SER A 47 -11.77 14.90 -14.43
CA SER A 47 -12.61 15.66 -13.49
C SER A 47 -12.80 17.12 -13.91
N PHE A 48 -11.79 17.76 -14.50
CA PHE A 48 -11.92 19.11 -15.04
C PHE A 48 -12.73 19.17 -16.33
N MET A 49 -12.71 18.11 -17.14
CA MET A 49 -13.57 18.01 -18.32
C MET A 49 -15.04 17.87 -17.93
N ASP A 50 -15.33 17.09 -16.89
CA ASP A 50 -16.68 16.87 -16.35
C ASP A 50 -17.13 17.94 -15.33
N ILE A 51 -16.44 19.08 -15.24
CA ILE A 51 -16.70 20.06 -14.17
C ILE A 51 -18.13 20.60 -14.17
N GLU A 52 -18.75 20.75 -15.33
CA GLU A 52 -20.14 21.22 -15.45
C GLU A 52 -21.14 20.15 -14.97
N VAL A 53 -20.88 18.87 -15.28
CA VAL A 53 -21.65 17.73 -14.74
C VAL A 53 -21.52 17.67 -13.22
N LEU A 54 -20.32 17.89 -12.69
CA LEU A 54 -20.05 17.91 -11.25
C LEU A 54 -20.72 19.09 -10.54
N LYS A 55 -20.74 20.28 -11.15
CA LYS A 55 -21.49 21.44 -10.64
C LYS A 55 -22.98 21.16 -10.59
N ALA A 56 -23.54 20.58 -11.65
CA ALA A 56 -24.97 20.22 -11.69
C ALA A 56 -25.33 19.19 -10.61
N ALA A 57 -24.48 18.19 -10.40
CA ALA A 57 -24.66 17.19 -9.33
C ALA A 57 -24.58 17.83 -7.93
N ALA A 58 -23.60 18.71 -7.70
CA ALA A 58 -23.47 19.44 -6.43
C ALA A 58 -24.65 20.37 -6.18
N ALA A 59 -25.16 21.04 -7.23
CA ALA A 59 -26.33 21.89 -7.16
C ALA A 59 -27.58 21.08 -6.75
N LYS A 60 -27.80 19.94 -7.40
CA LYS A 60 -28.90 19.04 -7.04
C LYS A 60 -28.82 18.59 -5.58
N GLN A 61 -27.63 18.20 -5.11
CA GLN A 61 -27.45 17.71 -3.75
C GLN A 61 -27.68 18.80 -2.67
N ALA A 62 -27.30 20.05 -2.92
CA ALA A 62 -27.56 21.13 -1.97
C ALA A 62 -29.01 21.63 -2.02
N GLU A 63 -29.72 21.52 -3.15
CA GLU A 63 -31.17 21.71 -3.22
C GLU A 63 -31.90 20.65 -2.37
N GLU A 64 -31.54 19.37 -2.51
CA GLU A 64 -32.06 18.26 -1.68
C GLU A 64 -31.78 18.47 -0.18
N SER A 65 -30.68 19.15 0.15
CA SER A 65 -30.29 19.47 1.53
C SER A 65 -30.90 20.78 2.07
N GLY A 66 -31.72 21.48 1.28
CA GLY A 66 -32.37 22.74 1.67
C GLY A 66 -31.41 23.93 1.83
N GLY A 67 -30.20 23.86 1.25
CA GLY A 67 -29.18 24.89 1.34
C GLY A 67 -29.37 26.02 0.32
N PRO A 68 -28.94 27.27 0.61
CA PRO A 68 -28.96 28.36 -0.36
C PRO A 68 -27.98 28.05 -1.51
N MET A 69 -28.50 27.94 -2.72
CA MET A 69 -27.67 27.74 -3.91
C MET A 69 -27.31 29.07 -4.55
N ASN A 70 -26.03 29.39 -4.57
CA ASN A 70 -25.46 30.38 -5.48
C ASN A 70 -24.54 29.65 -6.44
N ASP A 71 -24.58 30.00 -7.73
CA ASP A 71 -23.71 29.45 -8.78
C ASP A 71 -22.21 29.57 -8.41
N ALA A 72 -21.85 30.65 -7.70
CA ALA A 72 -20.52 30.83 -7.13
C ALA A 72 -20.15 29.75 -6.09
N LEU A 73 -21.10 29.35 -5.23
CA LEU A 73 -20.88 28.29 -4.23
C LEU A 73 -20.78 26.91 -4.90
N ALA A 74 -21.58 26.64 -5.93
CA ALA A 74 -21.51 25.39 -6.70
C ALA A 74 -20.16 25.28 -7.43
N THR A 75 -19.69 26.36 -8.05
CA THR A 75 -18.39 26.41 -8.74
C THR A 75 -17.22 26.27 -7.78
N ILE A 76 -17.24 26.97 -6.63
CA ILE A 76 -16.20 26.83 -5.60
C ILE A 76 -16.20 25.42 -5.02
N GLY A 77 -17.39 24.84 -4.77
CA GLY A 77 -17.54 23.49 -4.25
C GLY A 77 -16.97 22.43 -5.20
N ALA A 78 -17.37 22.45 -6.47
CA ALA A 78 -16.90 21.49 -7.48
C ALA A 78 -15.39 21.65 -7.73
N THR A 79 -14.93 22.87 -8.04
CA THR A 79 -13.51 23.12 -8.36
C THR A 79 -12.61 22.92 -7.16
N GLY A 80 -13.01 23.45 -6.00
CA GLY A 80 -12.28 23.29 -4.75
C GLY A 80 -12.23 21.84 -4.30
N GLY A 81 -13.32 21.09 -4.47
CA GLY A 81 -13.36 19.65 -4.22
C GLY A 81 -12.35 18.88 -5.06
N ILE A 82 -12.31 19.11 -6.37
CA ILE A 82 -11.32 18.49 -7.28
C ILE A 82 -9.90 18.79 -6.82
N ILE A 83 -9.59 20.06 -6.54
CA ILE A 83 -8.23 20.49 -6.14
C ILE A 83 -7.83 19.84 -4.80
N VAL A 84 -8.68 19.91 -3.78
CA VAL A 84 -8.39 19.36 -2.45
C VAL A 84 -8.19 17.84 -2.52
N MET A 85 -9.06 17.13 -3.23
CA MET A 85 -8.94 15.67 -3.39
C MET A 85 -7.70 15.29 -4.18
N THR A 86 -7.36 16.05 -5.22
CA THR A 86 -6.13 15.85 -6.00
C THR A 86 -4.89 16.06 -5.12
N LEU A 87 -4.84 17.14 -4.33
CA LEU A 87 -3.72 17.43 -3.43
C LEU A 87 -3.57 16.35 -2.35
N LEU A 88 -4.68 15.89 -1.78
CA LEU A 88 -4.67 14.81 -0.79
C LEU A 88 -4.13 13.51 -1.41
N ALA A 89 -4.56 13.16 -2.62
CA ALA A 89 -4.06 12.00 -3.32
C ALA A 89 -2.55 12.09 -3.58
N PHE A 90 -2.05 13.22 -4.06
CA PHE A 90 -0.61 13.44 -4.23
C PHE A 90 0.17 13.41 -2.91
N ALA A 91 -0.42 13.90 -1.80
CA ALA A 91 0.20 13.80 -0.49
C ALA A 91 0.36 12.34 -0.04
N ILE A 92 -0.66 11.51 -0.27
CA ILE A 92 -0.61 10.06 0.01
C ILE A 92 0.44 9.38 -0.88
N LEU A 93 0.52 9.74 -2.17
CA LEU A 93 1.55 9.21 -3.07
C LEU A 93 2.96 9.60 -2.64
N GLY A 94 3.14 10.85 -2.20
CA GLY A 94 4.41 11.31 -1.63
C GLY A 94 4.82 10.53 -0.38
N LEU A 95 3.85 10.24 0.50
CA LEU A 95 4.06 9.40 1.68
C LEU A 95 4.46 7.97 1.29
N LEU A 96 3.76 7.37 0.33
CA LEU A 96 4.07 6.02 -0.18
C LEU A 96 5.45 5.94 -0.83
N ALA A 97 5.82 6.95 -1.61
CA ALA A 97 7.14 7.05 -2.24
C ALA A 97 8.24 7.17 -1.18
N TRP A 98 8.01 7.99 -0.15
CA TRP A 98 8.93 8.12 0.96
C TRP A 98 9.10 6.78 1.72
N MET A 99 7.98 6.09 2.01
CA MET A 99 8.01 4.77 2.65
C MET A 99 8.71 3.71 1.80
N LEU A 100 8.52 3.73 0.48
CA LEU A 100 9.20 2.83 -0.44
C LEU A 100 10.71 3.08 -0.44
N ASN A 101 11.13 4.36 -0.44
CA ASN A 101 12.54 4.72 -0.33
C ASN A 101 13.14 4.34 1.04
N CYS A 102 12.38 4.49 2.13
CA CYS A 102 12.78 4.03 3.47
C CYS A 102 13.02 2.52 3.52
N LEU A 103 12.18 1.75 2.81
CA LEU A 103 12.31 0.30 2.66
C LEU A 103 13.52 -0.07 1.79
N ALA A 104 13.70 0.58 0.63
CA ALA A 104 14.83 0.34 -0.28
C ALA A 104 16.19 0.65 0.36
N ARG A 105 16.25 1.60 1.30
CA ARG A 105 17.47 2.01 2.01
C ARG A 105 17.71 1.28 3.34
N LYS A 106 16.91 0.27 3.70
CA LYS A 106 16.96 -0.41 5.02
C LYS A 106 17.03 0.55 6.21
N THR A 107 16.22 1.60 6.18
CA THR A 107 16.15 2.50 7.34
C THR A 107 15.46 1.81 8.52
N LYS A 108 15.59 2.36 9.73
CA LYS A 108 14.82 1.91 10.92
C LYS A 108 13.29 1.86 10.73
N TRP A 109 12.78 2.42 9.63
CA TRP A 109 11.35 2.48 9.30
C TRP A 109 10.97 1.47 8.19
N ALA A 110 11.89 0.59 7.78
CA ALA A 110 11.67 -0.39 6.72
C ALA A 110 10.48 -1.33 7.03
N GLY A 111 10.37 -1.83 8.27
CA GLY A 111 9.23 -2.64 8.70
C GLY A 111 7.90 -1.90 8.57
N ASN A 112 7.82 -0.65 9.05
CA ASN A 112 6.62 0.19 8.90
C ASN A 112 6.30 0.48 7.43
N GLY A 113 7.32 0.74 6.60
CA GLY A 113 7.16 0.94 5.16
C GLY A 113 6.54 -0.28 4.49
N ARG A 114 7.01 -1.50 4.81
CA ARG A 114 6.45 -2.74 4.29
C ARG A 114 5.00 -2.96 4.73
N ARG A 115 4.68 -2.74 6.01
CA ARG A 115 3.30 -2.87 6.54
C ARG A 115 2.34 -1.87 5.90
N MET A 116 2.80 -0.64 5.67
CA MET A 116 2.01 0.38 4.96
C MET A 116 1.74 -0.06 3.52
N TRP A 117 2.79 -0.46 2.80
CA TRP A 117 2.66 -0.96 1.43
C TRP A 117 1.84 -2.24 1.33
N PHE A 118 1.85 -3.09 2.36
CA PHE A 118 0.98 -4.26 2.47
C PHE A 118 -0.50 -3.83 2.45
N ALA A 119 -0.89 -2.90 3.31
CA ALA A 119 -2.26 -2.40 3.37
C ALA A 119 -2.69 -1.71 2.07
N PHE A 120 -1.82 -0.86 1.51
CA PHE A 120 -2.10 -0.19 0.24
C PHE A 120 -2.18 -1.17 -0.94
N SER A 121 -1.42 -2.25 -0.93
CA SER A 121 -1.50 -3.26 -2.00
C SER A 121 -2.84 -3.97 -2.02
N ILE A 122 -3.39 -4.28 -0.83
CA ILE A 122 -4.76 -4.81 -0.72
C ILE A 122 -5.77 -3.78 -1.21
N TYR A 123 -5.63 -2.52 -0.80
CA TYR A 123 -6.51 -1.44 -1.26
C TYR A 123 -6.51 -1.31 -2.79
N TYR A 124 -5.33 -1.27 -3.44
CA TYR A 124 -5.23 -1.19 -4.90
C TYR A 124 -5.81 -2.44 -5.59
N GLY A 125 -5.63 -3.62 -5.03
CA GLY A 125 -6.23 -4.85 -5.54
C GLY A 125 -7.77 -4.82 -5.48
N ILE A 126 -8.35 -4.44 -4.34
CA ILE A 126 -9.80 -4.28 -4.18
C ILE A 126 -10.32 -3.20 -5.13
N ARG A 127 -9.62 -2.05 -5.21
CA ARG A 127 -10.01 -0.93 -6.06
C ARG A 127 -10.07 -1.32 -7.54
N ALA A 128 -9.07 -2.07 -8.03
CA ALA A 128 -9.10 -2.61 -9.38
C ALA A 128 -10.30 -3.56 -9.60
N GLY A 129 -10.69 -4.35 -8.60
CA GLY A 129 -11.90 -5.18 -8.65
C GLY A 129 -13.20 -4.36 -8.71
N LEU A 130 -13.28 -3.26 -7.94
CA LEU A 130 -14.46 -2.38 -7.93
C LEU A 130 -14.67 -1.65 -9.26
N LEU A 131 -13.62 -1.47 -10.07
CA LEU A 131 -13.74 -0.88 -11.40
C LEU A 131 -14.73 -1.63 -12.29
N PHE A 132 -14.82 -2.96 -12.16
CA PHE A 132 -15.78 -3.78 -12.93
C PHE A 132 -17.24 -3.56 -12.51
N ALA A 133 -17.48 -2.97 -11.34
CA ALA A 133 -18.81 -2.63 -10.85
C ALA A 133 -19.18 -1.15 -11.12
N ALA A 134 -18.23 -0.33 -11.59
CA ALA A 134 -18.47 1.08 -11.86
C ALA A 134 -19.33 1.24 -13.12
N GLN A 135 -20.42 2.00 -13.00
CA GLN A 135 -21.21 2.44 -14.16
C GLN A 135 -20.60 3.71 -14.74
N VAL A 136 -20.35 3.72 -16.05
CA VAL A 136 -20.02 4.94 -16.77
C VAL A 136 -21.31 5.73 -16.95
N GLY A 137 -21.40 6.89 -16.28
CA GLY A 137 -22.55 7.80 -16.36
C GLY A 137 -22.48 8.72 -17.59
N ALA A 138 -23.42 9.66 -17.68
CA ALA A 138 -23.30 10.75 -18.66
C ALA A 138 -22.05 11.59 -18.32
N SER A 139 -21.12 11.65 -19.27
CA SER A 139 -19.84 12.35 -19.16
C SER A 139 -19.49 12.99 -20.50
N ASP A 140 -18.80 14.12 -20.46
CA ASP A 140 -18.24 14.79 -21.64
C ASP A 140 -16.82 14.29 -21.97
N VAL A 141 -16.30 13.33 -21.19
CA VAL A 141 -15.00 12.71 -21.38
C VAL A 141 -15.06 11.63 -22.47
N PRO A 142 -14.12 11.62 -23.43
CA PRO A 142 -14.02 10.56 -24.43
C PRO A 142 -13.89 9.15 -23.81
N ASP A 143 -14.69 8.19 -24.30
CA ASP A 143 -14.67 6.79 -23.85
C ASP A 143 -13.28 6.15 -23.88
N ALA A 144 -12.44 6.54 -24.85
CA ALA A 144 -11.07 6.06 -24.98
C ALA A 144 -10.20 6.40 -23.75
N LEU A 145 -10.43 7.56 -23.11
CA LEU A 145 -9.72 7.95 -21.90
C LEU A 145 -10.16 7.11 -20.70
N TYR A 146 -11.46 6.83 -20.56
CA TYR A 146 -11.94 5.92 -19.52
C TYR A 146 -11.40 4.50 -19.69
N LEU A 147 -11.36 3.99 -20.93
CA LEU A 147 -10.81 2.67 -21.20
C LEU A 147 -9.31 2.61 -20.88
N LEU A 148 -8.56 3.64 -21.28
CA LEU A 148 -7.12 3.74 -21.00
C LEU A 148 -6.85 3.82 -19.50
N ASP A 149 -7.57 4.68 -18.78
CA ASP A 149 -7.42 4.86 -17.35
C ASP A 149 -7.82 3.61 -16.57
N GLY A 150 -8.94 2.98 -16.96
CA GLY A 150 -9.38 1.71 -16.37
C GLY A 150 -8.38 0.57 -16.58
N ALA A 151 -7.82 0.45 -17.79
CA ALA A 151 -6.78 -0.54 -18.09
C ALA A 151 -5.52 -0.29 -17.24
N LEU A 152 -5.11 0.98 -17.10
CA LEU A 152 -4.01 1.38 -16.23
C LEU A 152 -4.27 0.98 -14.77
N GLN A 153 -5.46 1.27 -14.22
CA GLN A 153 -5.84 0.89 -12.86
C GLN A 153 -5.80 -0.63 -12.63
N ILE A 154 -6.23 -1.43 -13.60
CA ILE A 154 -6.16 -2.90 -13.51
C ILE A 154 -4.69 -3.36 -13.44
N LEU A 155 -3.82 -2.81 -14.29
CA LEU A 155 -2.38 -3.12 -14.26
C LEU A 155 -1.75 -2.75 -12.91
N ILE A 156 -2.10 -1.58 -12.36
CA ILE A 156 -1.66 -1.13 -11.05
C ILE A 156 -2.13 -2.11 -9.96
N GLY A 157 -3.40 -2.51 -9.97
CA GLY A 157 -3.95 -3.46 -9.01
C GLY A 157 -3.24 -4.82 -9.05
N VAL A 158 -3.01 -5.36 -10.25
CA VAL A 158 -2.27 -6.62 -10.42
C VAL A 158 -0.83 -6.49 -9.92
N ALA A 159 -0.12 -5.42 -10.30
CA ALA A 159 1.24 -5.17 -9.84
C ALA A 159 1.32 -5.03 -8.31
N ALA A 160 0.32 -4.40 -7.70
CA ALA A 160 0.23 -4.24 -6.24
C ALA A 160 0.06 -5.59 -5.54
N VAL A 161 -0.83 -6.46 -6.04
CA VAL A 161 -1.02 -7.82 -5.52
C VAL A 161 0.24 -8.66 -5.70
N MET A 162 0.93 -8.56 -6.85
CA MET A 162 2.20 -9.25 -7.03
C MET A 162 3.27 -8.74 -6.04
N GLY A 163 3.38 -7.42 -5.86
CA GLY A 163 4.29 -6.82 -4.88
C GLY A 163 4.00 -7.29 -3.44
N LEU A 164 2.72 -7.42 -3.09
CA LEU A 164 2.26 -7.99 -1.83
C LEU A 164 2.74 -9.43 -1.63
N ILE A 165 2.60 -10.28 -2.65
CA ILE A 165 3.05 -11.69 -2.60
C ILE A 165 4.57 -11.75 -2.36
N PHE A 166 5.36 -10.93 -3.04
CA PHE A 166 6.80 -10.86 -2.81
C PHE A 166 7.16 -10.28 -1.44
N SER A 167 6.32 -9.40 -0.88
CA SER A 167 6.51 -8.83 0.46
C SER A 167 6.37 -9.83 1.60
N MET A 168 5.69 -10.95 1.34
CA MET A 168 5.43 -12.03 2.31
C MET A 168 6.50 -13.13 2.28
N LYS A 169 7.41 -13.12 1.30
CA LYS A 169 8.50 -14.11 1.26
C LYS A 169 9.44 -13.94 2.47
N GLN A 170 9.95 -15.06 2.98
CA GLN A 170 10.88 -15.09 4.13
C GLN A 170 12.08 -14.18 3.92
N GLU A 171 12.69 -14.20 2.74
CA GLU A 171 13.79 -13.32 2.36
C GLU A 171 13.48 -11.83 2.58
N THR A 172 12.24 -11.43 2.33
CA THR A 172 11.80 -10.05 2.51
C THR A 172 11.56 -9.72 3.99
N LEU A 173 10.96 -10.65 4.73
CA LEU A 173 10.73 -10.51 6.18
C LEU A 173 12.04 -10.45 6.98
N ASP A 174 13.03 -11.23 6.56
CA ASP A 174 14.39 -11.19 7.09
C ASP A 174 15.07 -9.86 6.73
N TYR A 175 14.88 -9.39 5.49
CA TYR A 175 15.43 -8.12 5.03
C TYR A 175 14.89 -6.91 5.82
N THR A 176 13.61 -6.91 6.19
CA THR A 176 12.99 -5.82 6.96
C THR A 176 13.24 -5.90 8.46
N GLY A 177 13.82 -6.98 8.96
CA GLY A 177 14.07 -7.20 10.39
C GLY A 177 12.84 -7.66 11.18
N GLU A 178 11.71 -7.89 10.52
CA GLU A 178 10.46 -8.26 11.20
C GLU A 178 10.47 -9.71 11.69
N MET A 179 11.25 -10.61 11.08
CA MET A 179 11.45 -11.95 11.62
C MET A 179 12.11 -11.92 13.00
N GLU A 180 13.03 -11.00 13.23
CA GLU A 180 13.70 -10.87 14.53
C GLU A 180 12.77 -10.26 15.59
N GLU A 181 11.89 -9.32 15.20
CA GLU A 181 10.82 -8.81 16.06
C GLU A 181 9.82 -9.91 16.44
N MET A 182 9.36 -10.72 15.48
CA MET A 182 8.43 -11.82 15.76
C MET A 182 9.02 -12.85 16.71
N ARG A 183 10.29 -13.22 16.54
CA ARG A 183 10.96 -14.17 17.44
C ARG A 183 11.02 -13.66 18.88
N LYS A 184 11.35 -12.38 19.09
CA LYS A 184 11.35 -11.76 20.42
C LYS A 184 9.96 -11.76 21.03
N LEU A 185 8.94 -11.42 20.24
CA LEU A 185 7.54 -11.42 20.69
C LEU A 185 7.07 -12.82 21.12
N GLU A 186 7.43 -13.86 20.36
CA GLU A 186 7.12 -15.26 20.68
C GLU A 186 7.77 -15.70 22.00
N GLU A 187 9.03 -15.32 22.22
CA GLU A 187 9.75 -15.59 23.47
C GLU A 187 9.08 -14.89 24.67
N GLU A 188 8.72 -13.61 24.54
CA GLU A 188 7.99 -12.86 25.58
C GLU A 188 6.60 -13.44 25.88
N MET A 189 5.85 -13.84 24.83
CA MET A 189 4.53 -14.46 25.02
C MET A 189 4.63 -15.82 25.70
N ARG A 190 5.65 -16.61 25.36
CA ARG A 190 5.91 -17.90 26.02
C ARG A 190 6.24 -17.69 27.49
N GLN A 191 7.08 -16.71 27.82
CA GLN A 191 7.39 -16.39 29.22
C GLN A 191 6.12 -15.96 29.99
N LYS A 192 5.31 -15.07 29.44
CA LYS A 192 4.05 -14.65 30.08
C LYS A 192 3.04 -15.78 30.25
N GLN A 193 3.00 -16.74 29.32
CA GLN A 193 2.16 -17.93 29.45
C GLN A 193 2.63 -18.83 30.59
N LEU A 194 3.95 -19.06 30.69
CA LEU A 194 4.53 -19.84 31.78
C LEU A 194 4.28 -19.18 33.14
N GLU A 195 4.49 -17.86 33.26
CA GLU A 195 4.19 -17.11 34.48
C GLU A 195 2.71 -17.21 34.89
N LYS A 196 1.80 -17.11 33.92
CA LYS A 196 0.36 -17.29 34.18
C LYS A 196 0.02 -18.70 34.65
N GLU A 197 0.59 -19.71 34.00
CA GLU A 197 0.34 -21.11 34.36
C GLU A 197 0.90 -21.45 35.75
N GLU A 198 2.06 -20.88 36.12
CA GLU A 198 2.62 -20.99 37.47
C GLU A 198 1.73 -20.29 38.50
N ALA A 199 1.27 -19.07 38.23
CA ALA A 199 0.36 -18.34 39.11
C ALA A 199 -1.00 -19.03 39.29
N GLU A 200 -1.53 -19.66 38.24
CA GLU A 200 -2.76 -20.47 38.33
C GLU A 200 -2.53 -21.72 39.18
N LYS A 201 -1.40 -22.43 39.00
CA LYS A 201 -1.05 -23.58 39.84
C LYS A 201 -0.84 -23.21 41.30
N GLU A 202 -0.28 -22.04 41.60
CA GLU A 202 -0.14 -21.54 42.97
C GLU A 202 -1.49 -21.20 43.60
N LYS A 203 -2.39 -20.55 42.85
CA LYS A 203 -3.76 -20.27 43.32
C LYS A 203 -4.55 -21.55 43.57
N GLU A 204 -4.49 -22.53 42.67
CA GLU A 204 -5.19 -23.81 42.84
C GLU A 204 -4.65 -24.62 44.05
N LYS A 205 -3.35 -24.50 44.34
CA LYS A 205 -2.75 -25.08 45.56
C LYS A 205 -3.15 -24.32 46.83
N ALA A 206 -3.36 -23.00 46.76
CA ALA A 206 -3.82 -22.20 47.88
C ALA A 206 -5.30 -22.45 48.21
N ASP A 207 -6.16 -22.62 47.20
CA ASP A 207 -7.59 -22.91 47.39
C ASP A 207 -7.88 -24.35 47.87
N LYS A 208 -6.94 -25.29 47.67
CA LYS A 208 -7.03 -26.68 48.14
C LYS A 208 -6.47 -26.92 49.56
N LYS A 209 -6.01 -25.87 50.25
CA LYS A 209 -5.35 -25.96 51.56
C LYS A 209 -6.18 -25.31 52.66
#